data_AF-A0A562KKZ9-F1
#
_entry.id   AF-A0A562KKZ9-F1
#
_cell.length_a   1.000
_cell.length_b   1.000
_cell.length_c   1.000
_cell.angle_alpha   90.00
_cell.angle_beta   90.00
_cell.angle_gamma   90.00
#
_symmetry.space_group_name_H-M   'P 1'
#
loop_
_entity.id
_entity.type
_entity.pdbx_description
1 polymer ?
#
loop_
_entity_poly.entity_id
_entity_poly.type
_entity_poly.pdbx_seq_one_letter_code
_entity_poly.pdbx_strand_id
1 'polypeptide(L)'
;MIGVALTRQDIAAVGKVSESLGLGFIAAANTILQPIAARELPPLSTPVLLDETGSAWIPHAWRAGCFTYTPICEGIGAAWTPVPEIGKVLLAFAGGNPFAPTDEAIAIVLSRDGLRELIADLRSIDRQWDARD
;
A
#
# COMPACT_ATOMS: atom_id res chain seq x y z
N MET A 1 14.33 -17.06 11.85
CA MET A 1 13.18 -16.73 11.01
C MET A 1 13.15 -17.74 9.87
N ILE A 2 12.23 -18.71 9.88
CA ILE A 2 12.15 -19.75 8.85
C ILE A 2 11.24 -19.20 7.75
N GLY A 3 11.83 -18.72 6.65
CA GLY A 3 11.08 -18.36 5.45
C GLY A 3 10.56 -19.63 4.79
N VAL A 4 9.25 -19.84 4.78
CA VAL A 4 8.63 -20.89 3.98
C VAL A 4 8.67 -20.43 2.52
N ALA A 5 9.59 -20.99 1.75
CA ALA A 5 9.64 -20.79 0.30
C ALA A 5 8.51 -21.61 -0.32
N LEU A 6 7.47 -20.93 -0.84
CA LEU A 6 6.43 -21.57 -1.64
C LEU A 6 7.06 -22.16 -2.90
N THR A 7 6.79 -23.44 -3.14
CA THR A 7 7.28 -24.15 -4.32
C THR A 7 6.47 -23.74 -5.56
N ARG A 8 7.03 -23.96 -6.76
CA ARG A 8 6.27 -23.75 -8.01
C ARG A 8 5.00 -24.59 -8.10
N GLN A 9 4.96 -25.73 -7.40
CA GLN A 9 3.76 -26.58 -7.31
C GLN A 9 2.68 -25.95 -6.43
N ASP A 10 3.06 -25.26 -5.35
CA ASP A 10 2.12 -24.54 -4.48
C ASP A 10 1.44 -23.39 -5.24
N ILE A 11 2.21 -22.65 -6.05
CA ILE A 11 1.68 -21.56 -6.90
C ILE A 11 0.73 -22.10 -7.98
N ALA A 12 1.07 -23.24 -8.60
CA ALA A 12 0.23 -23.85 -9.63
C ALA A 12 -1.10 -24.42 -9.08
N ALA A 13 -1.10 -24.89 -7.82
CA ALA A 13 -2.31 -25.38 -7.16
C ALA A 13 -3.29 -24.23 -6.88
N VAL A 14 -2.81 -23.06 -6.47
CA VAL A 14 -3.64 -21.85 -6.29
C VAL A 14 -4.26 -21.40 -7.62
N GLY A 15 -3.49 -21.44 -8.71
CA GLY A 15 -3.97 -21.08 -10.05
C GLY A 15 -5.16 -21.93 -10.54
N LYS A 16 -5.15 -23.26 -10.26
CA LYS A 16 -6.26 -24.14 -10.64
C LYS A 16 -7.54 -23.93 -9.82
N VAL A 17 -7.42 -23.49 -8.57
CA VAL A 17 -8.57 -23.16 -7.73
C VAL A 17 -9.26 -21.89 -8.25
N SER A 18 -8.48 -20.92 -8.74
CA SER A 18 -8.99 -19.69 -9.35
C SER A 18 -9.83 -19.93 -10.61
N GLU A 19 -9.40 -20.82 -11.51
CA GLU A 19 -10.10 -21.07 -12.79
C GLU A 19 -11.54 -21.58 -12.60
N SER A 20 -11.83 -22.30 -11.52
CA SER A 20 -13.19 -22.79 -11.21
C SER A 20 -14.12 -21.75 -10.57
N LEU A 21 -13.58 -20.61 -10.13
CA LEU A 21 -14.30 -19.54 -9.42
C LEU A 21 -14.38 -18.22 -10.24
N GLY A 22 -13.89 -18.25 -11.49
CA GLY A 22 -13.37 -17.09 -12.21
C GLY A 22 -14.30 -15.91 -12.50
N LEU A 23 -15.62 -16.04 -12.42
CA LEU A 23 -16.55 -14.91 -12.64
C LEU A 23 -17.20 -14.40 -11.35
N GLY A 24 -17.59 -15.29 -10.44
CA GLY A 24 -18.19 -14.92 -9.15
C GLY A 24 -17.18 -14.28 -8.20
N PHE A 25 -15.93 -14.76 -8.23
CA PHE A 25 -14.86 -14.24 -7.38
C PHE A 25 -14.42 -12.84 -7.79
N ILE A 26 -14.28 -12.58 -9.10
CA ILE A 26 -13.88 -11.25 -9.62
C ILE A 26 -14.95 -10.20 -9.29
N ALA A 27 -16.23 -10.54 -9.44
CA ALA A 27 -17.34 -9.65 -9.12
C ALA A 27 -17.37 -9.31 -7.61
N ALA A 28 -17.17 -10.31 -6.74
CA ALA A 28 -17.09 -10.10 -5.30
C ALA A 28 -15.88 -9.25 -4.89
N ALA A 29 -14.70 -9.54 -5.45
CA ALA A 29 -13.48 -8.79 -5.16
C ALA A 29 -13.57 -7.32 -5.58
N ASN A 30 -14.17 -7.01 -6.73
CA ASN A 30 -14.41 -5.63 -7.15
C ASN A 30 -15.51 -4.92 -6.36
N THR A 31 -16.41 -5.67 -5.71
CA THR A 31 -17.40 -5.10 -4.78
C THR A 31 -16.74 -4.68 -3.46
N ILE A 32 -15.75 -5.44 -3.00
CA ILE A 32 -15.03 -5.19 -1.74
C ILE A 32 -13.94 -4.12 -1.93
N LEU A 33 -13.19 -4.18 -3.03
CA LEU A 33 -12.09 -3.27 -3.36
C LEU A 33 -12.52 -2.32 -4.48
N GLN A 34 -13.41 -1.38 -4.13
CA GLN A 34 -13.90 -0.38 -5.06
C GLN A 34 -12.74 0.50 -5.56
N PRO A 35 -12.68 0.82 -6.86
CA PRO A 35 -11.70 1.77 -7.37
C PRO A 35 -11.90 3.13 -6.69
N ILE A 36 -10.82 3.70 -6.16
CA ILE A 36 -10.82 5.10 -5.73
C ILE A 36 -10.81 5.95 -7.01
N ALA A 37 -11.73 6.91 -7.13
CA ALA A 37 -11.67 7.90 -8.18
C ALA A 37 -10.45 8.80 -7.93
N ALA A 38 -9.46 8.70 -8.82
CA ALA A 38 -8.18 9.38 -8.71
C ALA A 38 -8.35 10.89 -8.53
N ARG A 39 -7.96 11.37 -7.37
CA ARG A 39 -7.71 12.79 -7.11
C ARG A 39 -6.44 12.85 -6.28
N GLU A 40 -5.47 13.61 -6.76
CA GLU A 40 -4.24 13.91 -6.01
C GLU A 40 -4.63 14.42 -4.62
N LEU A 41 -4.06 13.81 -3.59
CA LEU A 41 -4.24 14.30 -2.22
C LEU A 41 -3.34 15.51 -2.02
N PRO A 42 -3.87 16.67 -1.56
CA PRO A 42 -3.01 17.80 -1.23
C PRO A 42 -2.09 17.44 -0.05
N PRO A 43 -0.95 18.15 0.12
CA PRO A 43 -0.17 18.06 1.34
C PRO A 43 -1.06 18.23 2.58
N LEU A 44 -0.75 17.49 3.65
CA LEU A 44 -1.45 17.65 4.92
C LEU A 44 -1.30 19.10 5.40
N SER A 45 -2.42 19.75 5.72
CA SER A 45 -2.45 21.15 6.15
C SER A 45 -2.09 21.34 7.63
N THR A 46 -2.13 20.25 8.41
CA THR A 46 -1.83 20.27 9.84
C THR A 46 -0.38 19.80 10.06
N PRO A 47 0.46 20.59 10.76
CA PRO A 47 1.78 20.14 11.17
C PRO A 47 1.68 18.88 12.04
N VAL A 48 2.54 17.91 11.76
CA VAL A 48 2.65 16.66 12.53
C VAL A 48 3.92 16.73 13.37
N LEU A 49 3.80 16.45 14.67
CA LEU A 49 4.92 16.39 15.60
C LEU A 49 5.10 14.95 16.10
N LEU A 50 6.35 14.50 16.16
CA LEU A 50 6.72 13.24 16.81
C LEU A 50 6.78 13.46 18.32
N ASP A 51 6.34 12.47 19.08
CA ASP A 51 6.57 12.39 20.52
C ASP A 51 7.89 11.68 20.86
N GLU A 52 8.16 11.51 22.16
CA GLU A 52 9.37 10.87 22.68
C GLU A 52 9.51 9.38 22.31
N THR A 53 8.43 8.75 21.86
CA THR A 53 8.42 7.35 21.40
C THR A 53 8.60 7.23 19.89
N GLY A 54 8.68 8.35 19.17
CA GLY A 54 8.73 8.37 17.71
C GLY A 54 7.37 8.17 17.04
N SER A 55 6.27 8.37 17.78
CA SER A 55 4.91 8.25 17.25
C SER A 55 4.28 9.61 17.00
N ALA A 56 3.24 9.66 16.17
CA ALA A 56 2.50 10.90 15.91
C ALA A 56 1.01 10.68 15.60
N TRP A 57 0.20 11.73 15.78
CA TRP A 57 -1.20 11.77 15.36
C TRP A 57 -1.30 12.22 13.89
N ILE A 58 -1.70 11.31 13.01
CA ILE A 58 -1.83 11.55 11.56
C ILE A 58 -3.30 11.77 11.20
N PRO A 59 -3.66 12.88 10.51
CA PRO A 59 -5.02 13.10 10.04
C PRO A 59 -5.42 12.10 8.95
N HIS A 60 -6.64 11.57 9.02
CA HIS A 60 -7.15 10.60 8.06
C HIS A 60 -7.54 11.27 6.74
N ALA A 61 -6.89 10.89 5.63
CA ALA A 61 -7.06 11.54 4.31
C ALA A 61 -8.50 11.54 3.76
N TRP A 62 -9.31 10.53 4.12
CA TRP A 62 -10.69 10.39 3.62
C TRP A 62 -11.78 10.62 4.68
N ARG A 63 -11.41 10.92 5.94
CA ARG A 63 -12.38 11.05 7.05
C ARG A 63 -12.04 12.26 7.90
N ALA A 64 -12.63 13.40 7.54
CA ALA A 64 -12.41 14.67 8.21
C ALA A 64 -12.68 14.56 9.73
N GLY A 65 -11.78 15.14 10.52
CA GLY A 65 -11.85 15.13 11.99
C GLY A 65 -11.36 13.83 12.66
N CYS A 66 -10.96 12.82 11.89
CA CYS A 66 -10.36 11.60 12.45
C CYS A 66 -8.83 11.63 12.35
N PHE A 67 -8.18 11.10 13.39
CA PHE A 67 -6.74 10.95 13.49
C PHE A 67 -6.38 9.54 13.90
N THR A 68 -5.22 9.06 13.47
CA THR A 68 -4.63 7.79 13.91
C THR A 68 -3.32 8.09 14.61
N TYR A 69 -3.12 7.50 15.79
CA TYR A 69 -1.83 7.53 16.47
C TYR A 69 -1.00 6.38 15.95
N THR A 70 0.13 6.69 15.33
CA THR A 70 0.92 5.71 14.57
C THR A 70 2.41 5.94 14.83
N PRO A 71 3.18 4.87 15.10
CA PRO A 71 4.64 4.93 15.08
C PRO A 71 5.13 5.44 13.73
N ILE A 72 6.16 6.27 13.72
CA ILE A 72 6.74 6.79 12.47
C ILE A 72 8.06 6.08 12.22
N CYS A 73 8.12 5.40 11.08
CA CYS A 73 9.30 4.67 10.64
C CYS A 73 10.26 5.56 9.84
N GLU A 74 11.57 5.42 10.09
CA GLU A 74 12.60 5.97 9.21
C GLU A 74 12.91 4.98 8.09
N GLY A 75 12.37 5.27 6.91
CA GLY A 75 12.50 4.45 5.72
C GLY A 75 11.30 3.54 5.47
N ILE A 76 11.16 3.15 4.19
CA ILE A 76 10.09 2.28 3.72
C ILE A 76 10.63 1.36 2.61
N GLY A 77 10.39 0.07 2.75
CA GLY A 77 10.62 -0.91 1.69
C GLY A 77 9.36 -1.12 0.86
N ALA A 78 9.50 -1.32 -0.45
CA ALA A 78 8.39 -1.68 -1.33
C ALA A 78 8.65 -3.05 -1.98
N ALA A 79 7.68 -3.95 -1.87
CA ALA A 79 7.68 -5.27 -2.51
C ALA A 79 6.36 -5.45 -3.28
N TRP A 80 6.36 -6.29 -4.33
CA TRP A 80 5.15 -6.52 -5.10
C TRP A 80 5.04 -7.95 -5.59
N THR A 81 3.80 -8.39 -5.85
CA THR A 81 3.49 -9.66 -6.49
C THR A 81 2.25 -9.51 -7.38
N PRO A 82 2.17 -10.19 -8.54
CA PRO A 82 0.93 -10.22 -9.31
C PRO A 82 -0.20 -10.92 -8.54
N VAL A 83 -1.45 -10.50 -8.80
CA VAL A 83 -2.70 -11.14 -8.35
C VAL A 83 -3.53 -11.48 -9.59
N PRO A 84 -3.19 -12.58 -10.30
CA PRO A 84 -3.74 -12.91 -11.61
C PRO A 84 -5.27 -13.04 -11.61
N GLU A 85 -5.84 -13.52 -10.50
CA GLU A 85 -7.25 -13.84 -10.34
C GLU A 85 -8.16 -12.63 -10.54
N ILE A 86 -7.63 -11.42 -10.34
CA ILE A 86 -8.37 -10.16 -10.52
C ILE A 86 -7.64 -9.19 -11.47
N GLY A 87 -6.58 -9.65 -12.15
CA GLY A 87 -5.79 -8.84 -13.09
C GLY A 87 -5.13 -7.61 -12.45
N LYS A 88 -4.74 -7.70 -11.18
CA LYS A 88 -4.11 -6.60 -10.41
C LYS A 88 -2.72 -7.01 -9.89
N VAL A 89 -2.03 -6.07 -9.26
CA VAL A 89 -0.81 -6.33 -8.49
C VAL A 89 -1.05 -6.01 -7.01
N LEU A 90 -0.47 -6.78 -6.11
CA LEU A 90 -0.39 -6.45 -4.70
C LEU A 90 0.95 -5.76 -4.46
N LEU A 91 0.89 -4.52 -3.98
CA LEU A 91 2.02 -3.71 -3.55
C LEU A 91 2.03 -3.69 -2.03
N ALA A 92 3.12 -4.14 -1.42
CA ALA A 92 3.34 -4.11 0.01
C ALA A 92 4.40 -3.08 0.36
N PHE A 93 4.09 -2.23 1.32
CA PHE A 93 5.02 -1.34 1.98
C PHE A 93 5.35 -1.88 3.35
N ALA A 94 6.64 -2.00 3.66
CA ALA A 94 7.13 -2.39 4.97
C ALA A 94 7.87 -1.22 5.62
N GLY A 95 7.42 -0.83 6.81
CA GLY A 95 8.00 0.24 7.60
C GLY A 95 9.35 -0.13 8.19
N GLY A 96 10.22 0.87 8.26
CA GLY A 96 11.57 0.73 8.78
C GLY A 96 12.58 0.44 7.68
N ASN A 97 13.76 -0.01 8.08
CA ASN A 97 14.85 -0.29 7.15
C ASN A 97 15.52 -1.64 7.50
N PRO A 98 16.38 -2.19 6.63
CA PRO A 98 17.02 -3.50 6.88
C PRO A 98 17.82 -3.60 8.19
N PHE A 99 18.20 -2.47 8.79
CA PHE A 99 18.97 -2.42 10.04
C PHE A 99 18.07 -2.19 11.27
N ALA A 100 16.85 -1.67 11.08
CA ALA A 100 15.83 -1.46 12.11
C ALA A 100 14.44 -1.77 11.51
N PRO A 101 14.10 -3.05 11.31
CA PRO A 101 12.80 -3.44 10.75
C PRO A 101 11.69 -3.18 11.77
N THR A 102 10.50 -2.84 11.28
CA THR A 102 9.28 -2.76 12.09
C THR A 102 8.26 -3.78 11.60
N ASP A 103 7.32 -4.16 12.46
CA ASP A 103 6.21 -5.05 12.09
C ASP A 103 5.07 -4.30 11.37
N GLU A 104 5.27 -3.03 11.01
CA GLU A 104 4.29 -2.21 10.31
C GLU A 104 4.37 -2.46 8.81
N ALA A 105 3.39 -3.20 8.27
CA ALA A 105 3.27 -3.40 6.85
C ALA A 105 1.85 -3.10 6.36
N ILE A 106 1.75 -2.38 5.25
CA ILE A 106 0.49 -2.11 4.56
C ILE A 106 0.58 -2.70 3.16
N ALA A 107 -0.42 -3.49 2.77
CA ALA A 107 -0.52 -4.02 1.42
C ALA A 107 -1.77 -3.47 0.72
N ILE A 108 -1.59 -3.00 -0.51
CA ILE A 108 -2.63 -2.44 -1.37
C ILE A 108 -2.67 -3.17 -2.70
N VAL A 109 -3.86 -3.40 -3.23
CA VAL A 109 -4.05 -4.00 -4.55
C VAL A 109 -4.28 -2.88 -5.57
N LEU A 110 -3.49 -2.86 -6.64
CA LEU A 110 -3.48 -1.82 -7.65
C LEU A 110 -3.74 -2.37 -9.05
N SER A 111 -4.53 -1.64 -9.83
CA SER A 111 -4.53 -1.78 -11.29
C SER A 111 -3.26 -1.15 -11.88
N ARG A 112 -3.01 -1.37 -13.18
CA ARG A 112 -1.90 -0.72 -13.89
C ARG A 112 -2.00 0.81 -13.87
N ASP A 113 -3.21 1.35 -14.01
CA ASP A 113 -3.44 2.79 -14.01
C ASP A 113 -3.34 3.37 -12.59
N GLY A 114 -3.86 2.67 -11.58
CA GLY A 114 -3.68 3.08 -10.18
C GLY A 114 -2.21 3.10 -9.73
N LEU A 115 -1.37 2.18 -10.23
CA LEU A 115 0.08 2.23 -10.00
C LEU A 115 0.72 3.46 -10.64
N ARG A 116 0.28 3.86 -11.84
CA ARG A 116 0.80 5.06 -12.52
C ARG A 116 0.43 6.34 -11.77
N GLU A 117 -0.78 6.41 -11.25
CA GLU A 117 -1.24 7.53 -10.42
C GLU A 117 -0.43 7.62 -9.12
N LEU A 118 -0.21 6.51 -8.42
CA LEU A 118 0.66 6.48 -7.24
C LEU A 118 2.08 6.99 -7.55
N ILE A 119 2.65 6.60 -8.69
CA ILE A 119 3.97 7.11 -9.12
C ILE A 119 3.90 8.62 -9.41
N ALA A 120 2.81 9.11 -10.00
CA ALA A 120 2.62 10.53 -10.28
C ALA A 120 2.53 11.34 -8.97
N ASP A 121 1.82 10.83 -7.97
CA ASP A 121 1.71 11.43 -6.63
C ASP A 121 3.09 11.50 -5.96
N LEU A 122 3.86 10.40 -5.94
CA LEU A 122 5.21 10.37 -5.37
C LEU A 122 6.14 11.37 -6.07
N ARG A 123 6.08 11.47 -7.40
CA ARG A 123 6.84 12.48 -8.15
C ARG A 123 6.35 13.90 -7.88
N SER A 124 5.08 14.10 -7.55
CA SER A 124 4.53 15.40 -7.19
C SER A 124 5.08 15.87 -5.84
N ILE A 125 5.16 14.95 -4.87
CA ILE A 125 5.77 15.21 -3.56
C ILE A 125 7.23 15.61 -3.72
N ASP A 126 8.00 14.85 -4.51
CA ASP A 126 9.41 15.12 -4.81
C ASP A 126 9.62 16.56 -5.35
N ARG A 127 8.84 16.96 -6.36
CA ARG A 127 8.88 18.33 -6.92
C ARG A 127 8.53 19.41 -5.90
N GLN A 128 7.57 19.15 -5.02
CA GLN A 128 7.15 20.12 -4.00
C GLN A 128 8.15 20.21 -2.85
N TRP A 129 8.93 19.15 -2.62
CA TRP A 129 9.98 19.12 -1.61
C TRP A 129 11.10 20.09 -1.97
N ASP A 130 11.62 19.99 -3.19
CA ASP A 130 12.69 20.84 -3.70
C ASP A 130 12.30 22.34 -3.76
N ALA A 131 11.01 22.64 -3.88
CA ALA A 131 10.50 24.01 -3.96
C ALA A 131 10.40 24.72 -2.58
N ARG A 132 10.74 24.04 -1.48
CA ARG A 132 10.72 24.59 -0.12
C ARG A 132 12.07 25.12 0.37
N ASP A 133 13.14 24.82 -0.36
CA ASP A 133 14.51 25.34 -0.15
C ASP A 133 14.78 26.62 -0.96
#